data_AF-A0A954RKA4-F1
#
_entry.id   AF-A0A954RKA4-F1
#
_cell.length_a   1.000
_cell.length_b   1.000
_cell.length_c   1.000
_cell.angle_alpha   90.00
_cell.angle_beta   90.00
_cell.angle_gamma   90.00
#
_symmetry.space_group_name_H-M   'P 1'
#
loop_
_entity.id
_entity.type
_entity.pdbx_description
1 polymer ?
#
loop_
_entity_poly.entity_id
_entity_poly.type
_entity_poly.pdbx_seq_one_letter_code
_entity_poly.pdbx_strand_id
1 'polypeptide(L)'
;MKKKFAGLALATAVLVTGNAYGQKSYTVKRISSPPVADGVMSPGEWDGVENSSEFAMLRQDEGDVDAHEYRFRMAWDDEAMYMLLTSSYAGWVSGQGSDLEELPCEGTLICGGTNFGGSPDSLNFYFDPDPDDEDNVDPPDGYQIAVGINEGVASYKDEAVTNTFVFMEAHVDTGFGNNGTWGQGDDAGHTAWSFVSTADTNGLVAEFYFPWATWDAFDEQLDFTHAPVDGDNWWFNLGIITSDPGNFLPIWNWNSSQSFVTRPDGELVFSTETVGGGGLTGDVNLDGAIDAADIDALAAAIRGGTSDSVYDLNGDSAVTDADREELVNNILNTYIGDSNLDKQFDSGDFVAVFSAGQYEDGIAGNSGWGQGDWNGDGDFDSGDFVAAFSAGGYEAGPRAAVAAVPEPSSLLLIALGALGLVRSRRR
;
A
#
# COMPACT_ATOMS: atom_id res chain seq x y z
N MET A 1 -60.41 5.81 3.60
CA MET A 1 -59.42 5.18 2.71
C MET A 1 -58.25 6.13 2.52
N LYS A 2 -57.19 5.98 3.34
CA LYS A 2 -55.95 6.75 3.20
C LYS A 2 -55.07 6.03 2.16
N LYS A 3 -54.81 6.65 1.01
CA LYS A 3 -53.84 6.13 0.02
C LYS A 3 -52.45 6.57 0.43
N LYS A 4 -51.58 5.60 0.70
CA LYS A 4 -50.15 5.79 0.95
C LYS A 4 -49.47 6.13 -0.39
N PHE A 5 -48.72 7.23 -0.43
CA PHE A 5 -47.73 7.48 -1.48
C PHE A 5 -46.45 6.74 -1.06
N ALA A 6 -46.01 5.77 -1.87
CA ALA A 6 -44.69 5.20 -1.76
C ALA A 6 -43.73 6.13 -2.50
N GLY A 7 -42.75 6.69 -1.79
CA GLY A 7 -41.64 7.42 -2.39
C GLY A 7 -40.72 6.42 -3.08
N LEU A 8 -40.56 6.56 -4.39
CA LEU A 8 -39.56 5.86 -5.16
C LEU A 8 -38.25 6.65 -4.98
N ALA A 9 -37.32 6.13 -4.20
CA ALA A 9 -35.96 6.65 -4.15
C ALA A 9 -35.31 6.37 -5.51
N LEU A 10 -35.11 7.43 -6.28
CA LEU A 10 -34.38 7.37 -7.54
C LEU A 10 -32.90 7.38 -7.17
N ALA A 11 -32.27 6.20 -7.16
CA ALA A 11 -30.82 6.11 -7.13
C ALA A 11 -30.32 6.72 -8.44
N THR A 12 -29.70 7.89 -8.36
CA THR A 12 -29.05 8.54 -9.49
C THR A 12 -27.81 7.71 -9.82
N ALA A 13 -27.94 6.78 -10.76
CA ALA A 13 -26.77 6.20 -11.40
C ALA A 13 -26.07 7.34 -12.17
N VAL A 14 -24.88 7.72 -11.72
CA VAL A 14 -23.98 8.58 -12.50
C VAL A 14 -23.60 7.77 -13.74
N LEU A 15 -24.17 8.14 -14.88
CA LEU A 15 -23.67 7.72 -16.17
C LEU A 15 -22.32 8.44 -16.37
N VAL A 16 -21.23 7.71 -16.20
CA VAL A 16 -19.92 8.16 -16.70
C VAL A 16 -19.97 8.04 -18.22
N THR A 17 -20.28 9.16 -18.88
CA THR A 17 -20.03 9.31 -20.32
C THR A 17 -18.55 9.67 -20.48
N GLY A 18 -17.80 8.86 -21.23
CA GLY A 18 -16.36 9.01 -21.42
C GLY A 18 -15.95 10.38 -21.96
N ASN A 19 -14.77 10.84 -21.55
CA ASN A 19 -14.17 12.10 -22.00
C ASN A 19 -12.86 11.82 -22.76
N ALA A 20 -12.74 12.40 -23.95
CA ALA A 20 -11.46 12.58 -24.62
C ALA A 20 -10.69 13.70 -23.88
N TYR A 21 -10.02 13.26 -22.81
CA TYR A 21 -8.99 13.88 -21.97
C TYR A 21 -9.10 15.38 -21.59
N GLY A 22 -10.31 15.88 -21.33
CA GLY A 22 -10.45 17.05 -20.45
C GLY A 22 -9.80 16.80 -19.08
N GLN A 23 -9.67 17.86 -18.28
CA GLN A 23 -9.12 17.75 -16.92
C GLN A 23 -9.76 16.60 -16.15
N LYS A 24 -8.92 15.63 -15.76
CA LYS A 24 -9.33 14.46 -14.98
C LYS A 24 -9.39 14.80 -13.51
N SER A 25 -10.23 14.08 -12.77
CA SER A 25 -10.35 14.18 -11.32
C SER A 25 -10.27 12.78 -10.73
N TYR A 26 -9.58 12.63 -9.60
CA TYR A 26 -9.42 11.37 -8.87
C TYR A 26 -9.74 11.61 -7.39
N THR A 27 -10.60 10.78 -6.80
CA THR A 27 -10.98 10.93 -5.38
C THR A 27 -9.98 10.22 -4.48
N VAL A 28 -9.25 10.98 -3.65
CA VAL A 28 -8.30 10.46 -2.66
C VAL A 28 -9.04 10.27 -1.34
N LYS A 29 -9.42 9.02 -1.05
CA LYS A 29 -10.23 8.68 0.13
C LYS A 29 -9.38 8.40 1.35
N ARG A 30 -9.95 8.66 2.53
CA ARG A 30 -9.30 8.33 3.80
C ARG A 30 -9.18 6.82 3.95
N ILE A 31 -8.09 6.32 4.54
CA ILE A 31 -7.86 4.90 4.81
C ILE A 31 -7.85 4.63 6.32
N SER A 32 -8.33 3.45 6.74
CA SER A 32 -8.29 3.04 8.15
C SER A 32 -7.10 2.15 8.51
N SER A 33 -6.55 1.40 7.55
CA SER A 33 -5.32 0.63 7.72
C SER A 33 -4.33 0.99 6.62
N PRO A 34 -3.30 1.79 6.93
CA PRO A 34 -2.39 2.27 5.90
C PRO A 34 -1.58 1.14 5.27
N PRO A 35 -1.29 1.21 3.95
CA PRO A 35 -0.45 0.25 3.25
C PRO A 35 1.02 0.38 3.68
N VAL A 36 1.80 -0.66 3.45
CA VAL A 36 3.23 -0.71 3.76
C VAL A 36 4.02 -0.51 2.47
N ALA A 37 4.87 0.51 2.41
CA ALA A 37 5.75 0.70 1.26
C ALA A 37 6.87 -0.34 1.25
N ASP A 38 6.64 -1.51 0.66
CA ASP A 38 7.60 -2.60 0.53
C ASP A 38 7.79 -3.09 -0.92
N GLY A 39 7.03 -2.52 -1.86
CA GLY A 39 7.14 -2.84 -3.29
C GLY A 39 6.44 -4.15 -3.64
N VAL A 40 5.53 -4.62 -2.79
CA VAL A 40 4.69 -5.80 -2.99
C VAL A 40 3.25 -5.40 -2.74
N MET A 41 2.40 -5.52 -3.77
CA MET A 41 0.98 -5.28 -3.60
C MET A 41 0.37 -6.48 -2.88
N SER A 42 0.21 -6.38 -1.55
CA SER A 42 -0.34 -7.45 -0.74
C SER A 42 -1.86 -7.56 -0.95
N PRO A 43 -2.45 -8.77 -0.90
CA PRO A 43 -3.90 -8.94 -0.98
C PRO A 43 -4.62 -8.11 0.10
N GLY A 44 -5.68 -7.39 -0.29
CA GLY A 44 -6.50 -6.60 0.63
C GLY A 44 -5.93 -5.21 1.02
N GLU A 45 -4.65 -4.97 0.76
CA GLU A 45 -3.94 -3.75 1.18
C GLU A 45 -4.55 -2.47 0.59
N TRP A 46 -4.93 -2.53 -0.69
CA TRP A 46 -5.47 -1.40 -1.45
C TRP A 46 -6.96 -1.55 -1.79
N ASP A 47 -7.67 -2.42 -1.07
CA ASP A 47 -9.09 -2.67 -1.31
C ASP A 47 -9.94 -1.42 -1.00
N GLY A 48 -11.00 -1.23 -1.80
CA GLY A 48 -11.86 -0.05 -1.71
C GLY A 48 -11.20 1.26 -2.19
N VAL A 49 -9.87 1.29 -2.39
CA VAL A 49 -9.17 2.43 -3.00
C VAL A 49 -9.35 2.37 -4.51
N GLU A 50 -9.79 3.50 -5.08
CA GLU A 50 -10.08 3.60 -6.52
C GLU A 50 -8.83 3.33 -7.36
N ASN A 51 -8.96 2.54 -8.42
CA ASN A 51 -7.88 2.40 -9.39
C ASN A 51 -8.02 3.49 -10.45
N SER A 52 -6.98 4.29 -10.64
CA SER A 52 -6.93 5.27 -11.74
C SER A 52 -7.09 4.57 -13.10
N SER A 53 -7.42 5.33 -14.14
CA SER A 53 -7.63 4.77 -15.46
C SER A 53 -7.17 5.70 -16.59
N GLU A 54 -7.09 5.11 -17.79
CA GLU A 54 -7.01 5.84 -19.06
C GLU A 54 -5.76 6.72 -19.21
N PHE A 55 -4.57 6.23 -18.82
CA PHE A 55 -3.34 6.96 -19.16
C PHE A 55 -3.26 7.16 -20.67
N ALA A 56 -2.85 8.35 -21.07
CA ALA A 56 -2.67 8.69 -22.47
C ALA A 56 -1.19 8.80 -22.80
N MET A 57 -0.90 9.05 -24.06
CA MET A 57 0.46 9.10 -24.56
C MET A 57 0.94 10.52 -24.86
N LEU A 58 1.99 10.99 -24.17
CA LEU A 58 2.68 12.21 -24.56
C LEU A 58 3.42 12.04 -25.89
N ARG A 59 3.47 13.13 -26.66
CA ARG A 59 4.12 13.25 -27.98
C ARG A 59 3.55 12.27 -29.02
N GLN A 60 2.33 11.83 -28.81
CA GLN A 60 1.54 10.98 -29.70
C GLN A 60 0.21 11.66 -30.02
N ASP A 61 -0.59 11.04 -30.88
CA ASP A 61 -1.87 11.62 -31.28
C ASP A 61 -2.88 11.60 -30.12
N GLU A 62 -3.77 12.59 -30.08
CA GLU A 62 -4.86 12.65 -29.10
C GLU A 62 -5.74 11.40 -29.25
N GLY A 63 -5.81 10.57 -28.20
CA GLY A 63 -6.52 9.30 -28.23
C GLY A 63 -5.63 8.08 -28.02
N ASP A 64 -4.32 8.21 -28.19
CA ASP A 64 -3.39 7.11 -27.95
C ASP A 64 -3.31 6.79 -26.46
N VAL A 65 -3.60 5.53 -26.13
CA VAL A 65 -3.67 5.00 -24.75
C VAL A 65 -2.40 4.25 -24.38
N ASP A 66 -2.12 4.17 -23.09
CA ASP A 66 -1.03 3.39 -22.55
C ASP A 66 -1.22 1.87 -22.82
N ALA A 67 -0.27 1.25 -23.51
CA ALA A 67 -0.31 -0.19 -23.79
C ALA A 67 0.19 -1.05 -22.63
N HIS A 68 0.71 -0.43 -21.58
CA HIS A 68 1.38 -1.08 -20.45
C HIS A 68 0.63 -0.92 -19.13
N GLU A 69 -0.64 -0.54 -19.21
CA GLU A 69 -1.59 -0.56 -18.10
C GLU A 69 -1.03 0.11 -16.83
N TYR A 70 -0.46 1.32 -16.99
CA TYR A 70 -0.04 2.13 -15.86
C TYR A 70 -1.25 2.56 -15.06
N ARG A 71 -1.29 2.19 -13.78
CA ARG A 71 -2.39 2.50 -12.87
C ARG A 71 -1.83 2.91 -11.53
N PHE A 72 -2.24 4.06 -11.03
CA PHE A 72 -2.07 4.41 -9.63
C PHE A 72 -3.33 4.23 -8.79
N ARG A 73 -3.12 4.09 -7.48
CA ARG A 73 -4.11 4.28 -6.42
C ARG A 73 -3.55 5.27 -5.41
N MET A 74 -4.40 6.08 -4.80
CA MET A 74 -4.01 6.99 -3.72
C MET A 74 -5.03 6.95 -2.60
N ALA A 75 -4.52 6.94 -1.37
CA ALA A 75 -5.32 7.02 -0.15
C ALA A 75 -4.58 7.85 0.89
N TRP A 76 -5.26 8.23 1.97
CA TRP A 76 -4.66 9.10 2.98
C TRP A 76 -5.16 8.82 4.39
N ASP A 77 -4.37 9.11 5.41
CA ASP A 77 -4.81 9.11 6.81
C ASP A 77 -4.30 10.35 7.56
N ASP A 78 -4.42 10.35 8.88
CA ASP A 78 -4.00 11.51 9.69
C ASP A 78 -2.46 11.70 9.70
N GLU A 79 -1.69 10.73 9.23
CA GLU A 79 -0.22 10.73 9.23
C GLU A 79 0.39 11.01 7.85
N ALA A 80 -0.19 10.44 6.79
CA ALA A 80 0.40 10.52 5.46
C ALA A 80 -0.60 10.38 4.30
N MET A 81 -0.10 10.70 3.10
CA MET A 81 -0.64 10.22 1.84
C MET A 81 0.13 8.98 1.37
N TYR A 82 -0.60 8.01 0.81
CA TYR A 82 -0.07 6.77 0.29
C TYR A 82 -0.38 6.68 -1.20
N MET A 83 0.57 6.14 -1.97
CA MET A 83 0.36 5.90 -3.39
C MET A 83 0.90 4.53 -3.80
N LEU A 84 0.13 3.81 -4.60
CA LEU A 84 0.57 2.64 -5.34
C LEU A 84 0.64 3.01 -6.82
N LEU A 85 1.65 2.53 -7.53
CA LEU A 85 1.72 2.51 -8.98
C LEU A 85 2.00 1.09 -9.46
N THR A 86 1.19 0.61 -10.40
CA THR A 86 1.38 -0.68 -11.07
C THR A 86 1.47 -0.51 -12.59
N SER A 87 2.13 -1.46 -13.26
CA SER A 87 2.18 -1.53 -14.72
C SER A 87 2.44 -2.96 -15.18
N SER A 88 1.96 -3.33 -16.37
CA SER A 88 2.33 -4.57 -17.06
C SER A 88 3.58 -4.44 -17.95
N TYR A 89 4.29 -3.32 -17.89
CA TYR A 89 5.56 -3.15 -18.59
C TYR A 89 6.60 -4.14 -18.07
N ALA A 90 7.23 -4.90 -18.97
CA ALA A 90 8.22 -5.94 -18.65
C ALA A 90 9.60 -5.64 -19.24
N GLY A 91 9.80 -4.43 -19.77
CA GLY A 91 11.03 -4.01 -20.46
C GLY A 91 12.07 -3.34 -19.58
N TRP A 92 11.94 -3.49 -18.25
CA TRP A 92 12.86 -2.86 -17.29
C TRP A 92 14.30 -3.31 -17.52
N VAL A 93 15.22 -2.37 -17.33
CA VAL A 93 16.65 -2.61 -17.49
C VAL A 93 17.35 -2.36 -16.17
N SER A 94 18.44 -3.07 -15.92
CA SER A 94 19.44 -2.60 -14.97
C SER A 94 19.92 -1.23 -15.41
N GLY A 95 19.74 -0.19 -14.60
CA GLY A 95 20.15 1.16 -14.93
C GLY A 95 21.23 1.70 -14.00
N GLN A 96 21.44 3.02 -14.10
CA GLN A 96 22.38 3.78 -13.29
C GLN A 96 21.68 4.18 -11.98
N GLY A 97 22.06 3.53 -10.88
CA GLY A 97 21.67 3.83 -9.51
C GLY A 97 22.82 3.42 -8.60
N SER A 98 22.69 3.58 -7.28
CA SER A 98 23.65 2.97 -6.37
C SER A 98 23.84 1.48 -6.71
N ASP A 99 25.08 1.02 -6.86
CA ASP A 99 25.41 -0.35 -7.28
C ASP A 99 24.90 -1.40 -6.25
N LEU A 100 23.59 -1.67 -6.14
CA LEU A 100 22.93 -2.47 -5.08
C LEU A 100 23.33 -2.16 -3.62
N GLU A 101 24.23 -1.21 -3.41
CA GLU A 101 24.68 -0.72 -2.12
C GLU A 101 23.84 0.51 -1.77
N GLU A 102 23.43 0.60 -0.52
CA GLU A 102 22.68 1.75 -0.01
C GLU A 102 23.58 3.01 -0.02
N LEU A 103 23.12 4.09 -0.65
CA LEU A 103 23.83 5.37 -0.71
C LEU A 103 23.07 6.45 0.07
N PRO A 104 23.71 7.16 1.01
CA PRO A 104 23.09 8.28 1.70
C PRO A 104 22.89 9.47 0.75
N CYS A 105 21.75 10.14 0.89
CA CYS A 105 21.38 11.33 0.14
C CYS A 105 22.06 12.60 0.64
N GLU A 106 22.48 12.66 1.92
CA GLU A 106 23.07 13.85 2.57
C GLU A 106 22.32 15.17 2.25
N GLY A 107 20.97 15.14 2.23
CA GLY A 107 20.14 16.31 1.95
C GLY A 107 20.27 16.89 0.53
N THR A 108 20.74 16.09 -0.44
CA THR A 108 20.91 16.57 -1.82
C THR A 108 19.61 16.57 -2.61
N LEU A 109 19.45 17.56 -3.50
CA LEU A 109 18.33 17.67 -4.45
C LEU A 109 18.22 16.44 -5.39
N ILE A 110 19.37 15.83 -5.69
CA ILE A 110 19.50 14.68 -6.57
C ILE A 110 20.38 13.64 -5.88
N CYS A 111 19.83 12.46 -5.63
CA CYS A 111 20.55 11.33 -5.04
C CYS A 111 20.63 10.15 -6.00
N GLY A 112 21.67 9.32 -5.87
CA GLY A 112 21.75 8.03 -6.58
C GLY A 112 22.13 8.10 -8.06
N GLY A 113 22.31 9.29 -8.64
CA GLY A 113 22.70 9.49 -10.05
C GLY A 113 21.93 10.62 -10.71
N THR A 114 22.22 10.95 -11.96
CA THR A 114 21.79 12.24 -12.56
C THR A 114 21.12 12.13 -13.94
N ASN A 115 20.42 11.05 -14.28
CA ASN A 115 19.91 10.92 -15.65
C ASN A 115 18.38 10.93 -15.77
N PHE A 116 17.82 12.14 -15.79
CA PHE A 116 16.51 12.39 -16.37
C PHE A 116 16.53 12.02 -17.86
N GLY A 117 15.77 10.97 -18.23
CA GLY A 117 15.60 10.59 -19.63
C GLY A 117 16.66 9.67 -20.22
N GLY A 118 17.28 8.81 -19.42
CA GLY A 118 18.18 7.79 -19.95
C GLY A 118 18.69 6.78 -18.92
N SER A 119 18.01 5.65 -18.84
CA SER A 119 18.38 4.40 -18.16
C SER A 119 18.83 4.61 -16.70
N PRO A 120 17.91 4.49 -15.72
CA PRO A 120 16.56 3.90 -15.84
C PRO A 120 15.48 4.78 -16.46
N ASP A 121 14.31 4.16 -16.68
CA ASP A 121 13.04 4.87 -16.84
C ASP A 121 12.71 5.59 -15.51
N SER A 122 11.94 6.68 -15.56
CA SER A 122 11.63 7.44 -14.35
C SER A 122 10.16 7.81 -14.23
N LEU A 123 9.65 7.66 -13.02
CA LEU A 123 8.35 8.19 -12.62
C LEU A 123 8.53 9.65 -12.23
N ASN A 124 7.66 10.52 -12.71
CA ASN A 124 7.66 11.94 -12.42
C ASN A 124 6.27 12.32 -11.92
N PHE A 125 6.22 12.95 -10.76
CA PHE A 125 5.02 13.41 -10.08
C PHE A 125 5.06 14.93 -10.00
N TYR A 126 3.90 15.54 -10.17
CA TYR A 126 3.67 16.94 -9.89
C TYR A 126 2.49 17.02 -8.93
N PHE A 127 2.70 17.63 -7.77
CA PHE A 127 1.67 17.85 -6.76
C PHE A 127 1.63 19.32 -6.42
N ASP A 128 0.44 19.88 -6.41
CA ASP A 128 0.23 21.26 -6.05
C ASP A 128 -0.98 21.33 -5.13
N PRO A 129 -0.75 21.57 -3.83
CA PRO A 129 -1.82 21.70 -2.85
C PRO A 129 -2.75 22.91 -3.02
N ASP A 130 -2.40 23.85 -3.92
CA ASP A 130 -3.15 25.05 -4.27
C ASP A 130 -3.66 25.86 -3.06
N PRO A 131 -2.82 26.15 -2.03
CA PRO A 131 -3.28 26.86 -0.85
C PRO A 131 -3.57 28.36 -1.11
N ASP A 132 -3.12 28.88 -2.25
CA ASP A 132 -3.32 30.25 -2.69
C ASP A 132 -4.45 30.43 -3.74
N ASP A 133 -5.15 29.35 -4.11
CA ASP A 133 -6.32 29.33 -5.01
C ASP A 133 -5.96 29.84 -6.42
N GLU A 134 -4.80 29.43 -6.93
CA GLU A 134 -4.34 29.72 -8.27
C GLU A 134 -5.03 28.88 -9.34
N ASP A 135 -5.36 29.52 -10.46
CA ASP A 135 -5.96 28.81 -11.59
C ASP A 135 -4.97 27.77 -12.14
N ASN A 136 -5.47 26.59 -12.54
CA ASN A 136 -4.68 25.55 -13.21
C ASN A 136 -4.25 25.94 -14.65
N VAL A 137 -3.41 26.97 -14.74
CA VAL A 137 -2.82 27.57 -15.95
C VAL A 137 -1.36 27.95 -15.70
N ASP A 138 -0.59 28.20 -16.77
CA ASP A 138 0.85 28.47 -16.68
C ASP A 138 1.19 29.86 -16.08
N PRO A 139 2.31 30.00 -15.34
CA PRO A 139 3.24 28.95 -14.86
C PRO A 139 2.84 28.39 -13.49
N PRO A 140 3.17 27.13 -13.18
CA PRO A 140 2.67 26.48 -11.98
C PRO A 140 3.55 26.72 -10.75
N ASP A 141 2.98 26.63 -9.55
CA ASP A 141 3.71 26.29 -8.33
C ASP A 141 3.36 24.87 -7.85
N GLY A 142 4.22 24.29 -7.02
CA GLY A 142 4.06 22.91 -6.55
C GLY A 142 5.35 22.16 -6.29
N TYR A 143 5.20 20.86 -6.11
CA TYR A 143 6.21 19.86 -5.78
C TYR A 143 6.41 18.90 -6.96
N GLN A 144 7.63 18.83 -7.47
CA GLN A 144 8.05 17.80 -8.40
C GLN A 144 8.87 16.73 -7.69
N ILE A 145 8.44 15.48 -7.80
CA ILE A 145 9.21 14.31 -7.35
C ILE A 145 9.51 13.44 -8.55
N ALA A 146 10.73 12.93 -8.66
CA ALA A 146 11.06 11.93 -9.65
C ALA A 146 11.91 10.80 -9.07
N VAL A 147 11.59 9.57 -9.46
CA VAL A 147 12.32 8.37 -9.03
C VAL A 147 12.68 7.51 -10.22
N GLY A 148 13.89 6.93 -10.20
CA GLY A 148 14.33 5.97 -11.20
C GLY A 148 13.78 4.57 -10.93
N ILE A 149 13.30 3.89 -11.97
CA ILE A 149 12.83 2.50 -11.90
C ILE A 149 13.81 1.59 -12.63
N ASN A 150 14.66 0.92 -11.85
CA ASN A 150 15.58 -0.11 -12.32
C ASN A 150 14.94 -1.50 -12.20
N GLU A 151 15.36 -2.44 -13.05
CA GLU A 151 15.06 -3.86 -12.85
C GLU A 151 15.50 -4.31 -11.44
N GLY A 152 14.64 -5.08 -10.77
CA GLY A 152 14.81 -5.55 -9.40
C GLY A 152 14.10 -4.67 -8.38
N VAL A 153 14.60 -4.71 -7.14
CA VAL A 153 14.09 -3.88 -6.04
C VAL A 153 14.85 -2.56 -6.03
N ALA A 154 14.12 -1.46 -5.89
CA ALA A 154 14.64 -0.11 -5.78
C ALA A 154 13.93 0.63 -4.64
N SER A 155 14.64 1.52 -3.94
CA SER A 155 14.04 2.23 -2.80
C SER A 155 14.69 3.57 -2.52
N TYR A 156 13.90 4.44 -1.88
CA TYR A 156 14.36 5.56 -1.06
C TYR A 156 13.72 5.45 0.30
N LYS A 157 14.53 5.31 1.34
CA LYS A 157 14.07 5.17 2.72
C LYS A 157 15.17 5.59 3.67
N ASP A 158 14.82 6.22 4.78
CA ASP A 158 15.78 6.61 5.83
C ASP A 158 16.98 7.40 5.26
N GLU A 159 16.68 8.33 4.35
CA GLU A 159 17.66 9.15 3.63
C GLU A 159 18.59 8.42 2.68
N ALA A 160 18.30 7.17 2.35
CA ALA A 160 19.17 6.36 1.54
C ALA A 160 18.47 5.84 0.31
N VAL A 161 19.20 5.83 -0.80
CA VAL A 161 18.74 5.26 -2.07
C VAL A 161 19.41 3.92 -2.31
N THR A 162 18.63 2.97 -2.81
CA THR A 162 19.12 1.68 -3.30
C THR A 162 18.62 1.45 -4.71
N ASN A 163 19.54 1.15 -5.64
CA ASN A 163 19.20 0.79 -7.02
C ASN A 163 18.23 1.78 -7.69
N THR A 164 18.40 3.08 -7.44
CA THR A 164 17.57 4.15 -8.00
C THR A 164 18.31 5.47 -8.01
N PHE A 165 17.68 6.48 -8.60
CA PHE A 165 17.94 7.88 -8.30
C PHE A 165 16.65 8.52 -7.76
N VAL A 166 16.82 9.58 -6.98
CA VAL A 166 15.71 10.41 -6.50
C VAL A 166 16.00 11.85 -6.85
N PHE A 167 14.97 12.56 -7.28
CA PHE A 167 14.93 14.01 -7.38
C PHE A 167 13.68 14.53 -6.72
N MET A 168 13.83 15.68 -6.06
CA MET A 168 12.74 16.38 -5.43
C MET A 168 12.99 17.88 -5.60
N GLU A 169 12.02 18.64 -6.09
CA GLU A 169 12.10 20.10 -6.23
C GLU A 169 10.74 20.76 -5.98
N ALA A 170 10.75 21.95 -5.37
CA ALA A 170 9.56 22.78 -5.25
C ALA A 170 9.73 24.02 -6.14
N HIS A 171 8.65 24.40 -6.79
CA HIS A 171 8.58 25.45 -7.80
C HIS A 171 7.57 26.50 -7.36
N VAL A 172 7.92 27.78 -7.50
CA VAL A 172 7.00 28.89 -7.29
C VAL A 172 6.94 29.68 -8.60
N ASP A 173 5.75 29.80 -9.19
CA ASP A 173 5.52 30.50 -10.47
C ASP A 173 6.48 30.05 -11.61
N THR A 174 6.86 28.77 -11.68
CA THR A 174 7.82 28.27 -12.68
C THR A 174 7.63 26.80 -13.01
N GLY A 175 7.82 26.43 -14.27
CA GLY A 175 7.79 25.01 -14.68
C GLY A 175 9.06 24.21 -14.36
N PHE A 176 10.19 24.86 -14.02
CA PHE A 176 11.45 24.19 -13.66
C PHE A 176 12.37 25.08 -12.78
N GLY A 177 13.18 24.45 -11.93
CA GLY A 177 14.32 25.06 -11.24
C GLY A 177 14.09 25.46 -9.78
N ASN A 178 15.18 25.53 -9.01
CA ASN A 178 15.16 25.64 -7.55
C ASN A 178 14.87 27.07 -7.08
N ASN A 179 13.58 27.41 -7.04
CA ASN A 179 13.10 28.67 -6.47
C ASN A 179 12.34 28.45 -5.14
N GLY A 180 11.82 27.25 -4.88
CA GLY A 180 11.09 26.92 -3.63
C GLY A 180 11.96 26.48 -2.46
N THR A 181 13.28 26.33 -2.64
CA THR A 181 14.26 25.95 -1.60
C THR A 181 13.96 24.64 -0.84
N TRP A 182 13.14 23.75 -1.42
CA TRP A 182 12.90 22.40 -0.88
C TRP A 182 14.23 21.61 -0.85
N GLY A 183 14.62 21.13 0.33
CA GLY A 183 15.91 20.48 0.56
C GLY A 183 17.14 21.41 0.70
N GLN A 184 16.96 22.73 0.89
CA GLN A 184 18.08 23.65 1.20
C GLN A 184 17.98 24.26 2.62
N GLY A 185 17.03 23.78 3.43
CA GLY A 185 16.48 24.47 4.60
C GLY A 185 17.01 24.06 5.98
N ASP A 186 17.70 22.94 6.12
CA ASP A 186 18.62 22.60 7.20
C ASP A 186 19.46 21.39 6.72
N ASP A 187 20.61 21.13 7.32
CA ASP A 187 21.40 19.93 6.97
C ASP A 187 20.71 18.61 7.46
N ALA A 188 19.38 18.60 7.66
CA ALA A 188 18.58 17.41 7.91
C ALA A 188 17.78 17.11 6.64
N GLY A 189 18.20 16.11 5.86
CA GLY A 189 17.51 15.76 4.63
C GLY A 189 16.02 15.54 4.88
N HIS A 190 15.18 16.00 3.94
CA HIS A 190 13.74 15.72 3.98
C HIS A 190 13.53 14.28 3.50
N THR A 191 13.59 13.38 4.48
CA THR A 191 13.75 11.93 4.29
C THR A 191 12.62 11.15 4.91
N ALA A 192 11.61 11.89 5.37
CA ALA A 192 10.41 11.36 5.96
C ALA A 192 9.55 10.62 4.92
N TRP A 193 9.58 11.03 3.65
CA TRP A 193 8.95 10.25 2.59
C TRP A 193 9.82 9.06 2.18
N SER A 194 9.16 8.00 1.75
CA SER A 194 9.84 6.80 1.28
C SER A 194 9.12 6.20 0.09
N PHE A 195 9.87 5.47 -0.74
CA PHE A 195 9.29 4.58 -1.73
C PHE A 195 10.05 3.26 -1.80
N VAL A 196 9.34 2.21 -2.17
CA VAL A 196 9.93 0.93 -2.56
C VAL A 196 9.24 0.45 -3.83
N SER A 197 10.00 -0.08 -4.77
CA SER A 197 9.46 -0.67 -5.99
C SER A 197 10.11 -2.00 -6.34
N THR A 198 9.31 -2.91 -6.89
CA THR A 198 9.76 -4.13 -7.55
C THR A 198 9.40 -4.04 -9.03
N ALA A 199 10.41 -4.10 -9.90
CA ALA A 199 10.24 -4.06 -11.35
C ALA A 199 10.90 -5.28 -12.00
N ASP A 200 10.13 -6.10 -12.71
CA ASP A 200 10.61 -7.34 -13.31
C ASP A 200 9.82 -7.72 -14.57
N THR A 201 9.94 -8.97 -15.03
CA THR A 201 9.23 -9.44 -16.22
C THR A 201 7.70 -9.53 -16.05
N ASN A 202 7.19 -9.44 -14.82
CA ASN A 202 5.76 -9.45 -14.50
C ASN A 202 5.15 -8.05 -14.46
N GLY A 203 5.97 -7.00 -14.39
CA GLY A 203 5.46 -5.64 -14.30
C GLY A 203 6.26 -4.74 -13.37
N LEU A 204 5.57 -3.71 -12.90
CA LEU A 204 5.99 -2.82 -11.82
C LEU A 204 4.96 -2.86 -10.69
N VAL A 205 5.46 -2.88 -9.47
CA VAL A 205 4.77 -2.45 -8.26
C VAL A 205 5.66 -1.41 -7.60
N ALA A 206 5.16 -0.20 -7.38
CA ALA A 206 5.86 0.86 -6.66
C ALA A 206 4.93 1.47 -5.62
N GLU A 207 5.38 1.56 -4.39
CA GLU A 207 4.62 2.07 -3.27
C GLU A 207 5.34 3.24 -2.63
N PHE A 208 4.58 4.28 -2.33
CA PHE A 208 5.06 5.53 -1.79
C PHE A 208 4.32 5.88 -0.51
N TYR A 209 5.07 6.44 0.41
CA TYR A 209 4.61 6.97 1.68
C TYR A 209 5.09 8.41 1.79
N PHE A 210 4.15 9.35 1.85
CA PHE A 210 4.40 10.78 1.94
C PHE A 210 3.81 11.35 3.24
N PRO A 211 4.57 11.39 4.34
CA PRO A 211 4.11 12.04 5.56
C PRO A 211 3.69 13.47 5.31
N TRP A 212 2.65 13.93 6.01
CA TRP A 212 2.23 15.33 5.93
C TRP A 212 3.36 16.29 6.27
N ALA A 213 4.21 15.91 7.22
CA ALA A 213 5.39 16.68 7.61
C ALA A 213 6.42 16.91 6.49
N THR A 214 6.32 16.22 5.35
CA THR A 214 7.24 16.38 4.20
C THR A 214 6.84 17.52 3.27
N TRP A 215 5.59 17.98 3.33
CA TRP A 215 5.07 19.05 2.47
C TRP A 215 5.35 20.42 3.09
N ASP A 216 6.62 20.69 3.38
CA ASP A 216 7.09 21.79 4.24
C ASP A 216 8.02 22.77 3.51
N ALA A 217 7.75 23.04 2.23
CA ALA A 217 8.48 24.05 1.48
C ALA A 217 8.52 25.39 2.24
N PHE A 218 9.66 26.09 2.18
CA PHE A 218 9.86 27.34 2.93
C PHE A 218 8.92 28.47 2.49
N ASP A 219 8.34 28.36 1.30
CA ASP A 219 7.35 29.31 0.79
C ASP A 219 5.98 28.99 1.36
N GLU A 220 5.30 30.00 1.92
CA GLU A 220 3.96 29.83 2.52
C GLU A 220 2.91 29.42 1.47
N GLN A 221 3.16 29.65 0.18
CA GLN A 221 2.32 29.15 -0.93
C GLN A 221 2.45 27.64 -1.13
N LEU A 222 3.43 26.98 -0.49
CA LEU A 222 3.67 25.55 -0.64
C LEU A 222 3.72 24.80 0.69
N ASP A 223 3.52 25.45 1.84
CA ASP A 223 3.48 24.74 3.14
C ASP A 223 2.12 24.07 3.37
N PHE A 224 2.07 22.74 3.22
CA PHE A 224 0.89 21.90 3.47
C PHE A 224 1.21 20.77 4.47
N THR A 225 1.73 21.12 5.64
CA THR A 225 2.20 20.16 6.65
C THR A 225 1.10 19.46 7.48
N HIS A 226 -0.14 19.38 6.98
CA HIS A 226 -1.28 18.79 7.68
C HIS A 226 -2.11 17.86 6.80
N ALA A 227 -2.90 17.00 7.44
CA ALA A 227 -3.87 16.17 6.73
C ALA A 227 -4.94 17.05 6.03
N PRO A 228 -5.43 16.64 4.86
CA PRO A 228 -6.44 17.36 4.11
C PRO A 228 -7.80 17.31 4.82
N VAL A 229 -8.69 18.24 4.47
CA VAL A 229 -10.10 18.21 4.85
C VAL A 229 -10.98 17.79 3.66
N ASP A 230 -12.24 17.47 3.96
CA ASP A 230 -13.20 17.02 2.97
C ASP A 230 -13.41 18.09 1.87
N GLY A 231 -13.10 17.73 0.63
CA GLY A 231 -13.21 18.60 -0.54
C GLY A 231 -12.00 19.46 -0.84
N ASP A 232 -10.87 19.29 -0.13
CA ASP A 232 -9.59 19.86 -0.57
C ASP A 232 -9.25 19.34 -1.97
N ASN A 233 -8.74 20.21 -2.83
CA ASN A 233 -8.38 19.87 -4.21
C ASN A 233 -6.92 20.20 -4.45
N TRP A 234 -6.18 19.27 -5.04
CA TRP A 234 -4.79 19.50 -5.44
C TRP A 234 -4.67 19.34 -6.95
N TRP A 235 -3.86 20.17 -7.61
CA TRP A 235 -3.46 19.90 -8.99
C TRP A 235 -2.41 18.79 -9.02
N PHE A 236 -2.63 17.81 -9.90
CA PHE A 236 -1.81 16.60 -9.93
C PHE A 236 -1.57 16.10 -11.35
N ASN A 237 -0.33 15.71 -11.59
CA ASN A 237 0.00 14.94 -12.78
C ASN A 237 1.06 13.87 -12.50
N LEU A 238 1.00 12.81 -13.28
CA LEU A 238 1.97 11.71 -13.27
C LEU A 238 2.38 11.39 -14.69
N GLY A 239 3.69 11.39 -14.94
CA GLY A 239 4.29 11.05 -16.21
C GLY A 239 5.45 10.05 -16.06
N ILE A 240 5.62 9.19 -17.06
CA ILE A 240 6.74 8.27 -17.13
C ILE A 240 7.68 8.71 -18.23
N ILE A 241 8.95 8.96 -17.88
CA ILE A 241 10.01 9.28 -18.83
C ILE A 241 10.81 8.01 -19.10
N THR A 242 10.59 7.44 -20.28
CA THR A 242 11.30 6.26 -20.77
C THR A 242 12.68 6.58 -21.32
N SER A 243 13.60 5.64 -21.11
CA SER A 243 14.95 5.60 -21.67
C SER A 243 15.02 5.01 -23.08
N ASP A 244 14.03 4.23 -23.48
CA ASP A 244 13.88 3.71 -24.83
C ASP A 244 13.20 4.77 -25.72
N PRO A 245 13.88 5.30 -26.75
CA PRO A 245 13.30 6.27 -27.68
C PRO A 245 12.21 5.68 -28.59
N GLY A 246 12.06 4.36 -28.64
CA GLY A 246 10.96 3.65 -29.27
C GLY A 246 9.79 3.35 -28.33
N ASN A 247 9.94 3.66 -27.04
CA ASN A 247 8.91 3.45 -26.03
C ASN A 247 8.09 4.74 -25.79
N PHE A 248 7.00 4.52 -25.09
CA PHE A 248 5.89 5.40 -24.83
C PHE A 248 6.18 6.26 -23.58
N LEU A 249 5.71 7.52 -23.58
CA LEU A 249 5.71 8.41 -22.40
C LEU A 249 4.27 8.52 -21.84
N PRO A 250 3.77 7.53 -21.08
CA PRO A 250 2.45 7.61 -20.49
C PRO A 250 2.35 8.84 -19.59
N ILE A 251 1.20 9.51 -19.65
CA ILE A 251 0.82 10.60 -18.76
C ILE A 251 -0.62 10.39 -18.32
N TRP A 252 -0.88 10.67 -17.05
CA TRP A 252 -2.22 10.50 -16.51
C TRP A 252 -3.18 11.55 -17.06
N ASN A 253 -2.86 12.84 -16.92
CA ASN A 253 -3.67 13.93 -17.47
C ASN A 253 -2.99 14.51 -18.71
N TRP A 254 -3.55 14.19 -19.88
CA TRP A 254 -3.04 14.65 -21.17
C TRP A 254 -3.50 16.07 -21.46
N ASN A 255 -2.63 16.86 -22.08
CA ASN A 255 -2.98 18.17 -22.62
C ASN A 255 -2.28 18.43 -23.96
N SER A 256 -2.79 19.43 -24.69
CA SER A 256 -2.28 19.79 -26.01
C SER A 256 -0.86 20.38 -26.01
N SER A 257 -0.32 20.75 -24.85
CA SER A 257 1.03 21.29 -24.72
C SER A 257 2.10 20.19 -24.83
N GLN A 258 1.72 18.91 -24.73
CA GLN A 258 2.58 17.75 -24.95
C GLN A 258 3.82 17.72 -24.04
N SER A 259 3.66 18.24 -22.82
CA SER A 259 4.68 18.28 -21.79
C SER A 259 4.06 17.96 -20.43
N PHE A 260 4.82 17.22 -19.62
CA PHE A 260 4.42 16.80 -18.28
C PHE A 260 4.25 17.98 -17.31
N VAL A 261 5.10 19.00 -17.42
CA VAL A 261 5.12 20.17 -16.52
C VAL A 261 4.25 21.35 -16.99
N THR A 262 3.41 21.13 -18.01
CA THR A 262 2.58 22.20 -18.58
C THR A 262 1.13 21.90 -18.28
N ARG A 263 0.41 22.91 -17.81
CA ARG A 263 -0.99 22.82 -17.41
C ARG A 263 -1.94 22.84 -18.63
N PRO A 264 -3.22 22.42 -18.50
CA PRO A 264 -3.86 21.97 -17.26
C PRO A 264 -3.40 20.58 -16.82
N ASP A 265 -3.20 20.44 -15.51
CA ASP A 265 -3.02 19.15 -14.84
C ASP A 265 -4.37 18.56 -14.41
N GLY A 266 -4.36 17.32 -13.94
CA GLY A 266 -5.55 16.71 -13.34
C GLY A 266 -5.77 17.23 -11.92
N GLU A 267 -6.79 16.70 -11.26
CA GLU A 267 -7.21 17.11 -9.92
C GLU A 267 -7.27 15.89 -9.00
N LEU A 268 -6.72 16.02 -7.80
CA LEU A 268 -7.00 15.13 -6.68
C LEU A 268 -8.04 15.79 -5.80
N VAL A 269 -9.13 15.09 -5.50
CA VAL A 269 -10.20 15.57 -4.60
C VAL A 269 -10.17 14.73 -3.34
N PHE A 270 -9.83 15.34 -2.21
CA PHE A 270 -9.73 14.64 -0.95
C PHE A 270 -11.11 14.42 -0.32
N SER A 271 -11.34 13.20 0.16
CA SER A 271 -12.58 12.80 0.81
C SER A 271 -12.31 12.17 2.16
N THR A 272 -13.09 12.57 3.15
CA THR A 272 -13.10 11.99 4.50
C THR A 272 -13.92 10.70 4.58
N GLU A 273 -14.53 10.27 3.47
CA GLU A 273 -15.11 8.92 3.37
C GLU A 273 -13.99 7.89 3.57
N THR A 274 -14.04 7.20 4.70
CA THR A 274 -13.07 6.15 5.00
C THR A 274 -13.35 4.91 4.17
N VAL A 275 -12.38 4.51 3.36
CA VAL A 275 -12.30 3.18 2.78
C VAL A 275 -11.40 2.30 3.64
N GLY A 276 -11.79 1.04 3.77
CA GLY A 276 -10.92 0.04 4.35
C GLY A 276 -9.96 -0.46 3.28
N GLY A 277 -8.89 0.29 3.02
CA GLY A 277 -7.66 -0.39 2.60
C GLY A 277 -7.13 -1.11 3.83
N GLY A 278 -6.91 -2.42 3.71
CA GLY A 278 -6.57 -3.34 4.78
C GLY A 278 -7.75 -3.74 5.68
N GLY A 279 -8.45 -4.83 5.33
CA GLY A 279 -8.68 -5.83 6.37
C GLY A 279 -7.29 -6.36 6.75
N LEU A 280 -6.98 -6.47 8.03
CA LEU A 280 -5.77 -7.20 8.44
C LEU A 280 -5.79 -8.55 7.72
N THR A 281 -4.67 -9.06 7.18
CA THR A 281 -4.69 -10.39 6.55
C THR A 281 -5.25 -11.40 7.56
N GLY A 282 -6.46 -11.94 7.31
CA GLY A 282 -7.20 -12.80 8.22
C GLY A 282 -8.37 -12.17 9.00
N ASP A 283 -8.56 -10.85 8.96
CA ASP A 283 -9.78 -10.15 9.40
C ASP A 283 -10.84 -10.29 8.30
N VAL A 284 -11.48 -11.45 8.27
CA VAL A 284 -12.44 -11.81 7.21
C VAL A 284 -13.84 -11.26 7.52
N ASN A 285 -14.09 -10.85 8.76
CA ASN A 285 -15.37 -10.29 9.19
C ASN A 285 -15.40 -8.74 9.13
N LEU A 286 -14.24 -8.11 8.89
CA LEU A 286 -14.02 -6.67 8.73
C LEU A 286 -14.37 -5.84 9.98
N ASP A 287 -14.15 -6.40 11.16
CA ASP A 287 -14.36 -5.71 12.44
C ASP A 287 -13.10 -5.02 12.99
N GLY A 288 -11.97 -5.16 12.30
CA GLY A 288 -10.70 -4.53 12.62
C GLY A 288 -9.86 -5.31 13.64
N ALA A 289 -10.25 -6.55 13.98
CA ALA A 289 -9.46 -7.49 14.76
C ALA A 289 -9.23 -8.78 13.95
N ILE A 290 -8.16 -9.51 14.25
CA ILE A 290 -8.03 -10.91 13.84
C ILE A 290 -8.20 -11.75 15.10
N ASP A 291 -9.36 -12.36 15.28
CA ASP A 291 -9.69 -13.15 16.46
C ASP A 291 -10.58 -14.37 16.16
N ALA A 292 -11.21 -14.94 17.18
CA ALA A 292 -12.06 -16.13 17.04
C ALA A 292 -13.28 -15.88 16.14
N ALA A 293 -13.78 -14.64 16.07
CA ALA A 293 -14.91 -14.27 15.22
C ALA A 293 -14.56 -14.40 13.73
N ASP A 294 -13.29 -14.21 13.34
CA ASP A 294 -12.82 -14.45 11.98
C ASP A 294 -12.79 -15.93 11.63
N ILE A 295 -12.36 -16.77 12.58
CA ILE A 295 -12.39 -18.23 12.40
C ILE A 295 -13.84 -18.70 12.21
N ASP A 296 -14.76 -18.19 13.03
CA ASP A 296 -16.19 -18.49 12.94
C ASP A 296 -16.80 -18.02 11.61
N ALA A 297 -16.46 -16.81 11.17
CA ALA A 297 -16.91 -16.24 9.91
C ALA A 297 -16.39 -17.04 8.70
N LEU A 298 -15.10 -17.42 8.70
CA LEU A 298 -14.49 -18.24 7.68
C LEU A 298 -15.10 -19.65 7.64
N ALA A 299 -15.32 -20.30 8.79
CA ALA A 299 -15.99 -21.60 8.87
C ALA A 299 -17.42 -21.53 8.30
N ALA A 300 -18.17 -20.47 8.62
CA ALA A 300 -19.50 -20.25 8.05
C ALA A 300 -19.46 -20.02 6.53
N ALA A 301 -18.47 -19.29 6.03
CA ALA A 301 -18.25 -19.05 4.60
C ALA A 301 -17.93 -20.34 3.83
N ILE A 302 -17.06 -21.20 4.38
CA ILE A 302 -16.72 -22.53 3.83
C ILE A 302 -17.97 -23.41 3.76
N ARG A 303 -18.75 -23.50 4.85
CA ARG A 303 -20.02 -24.25 4.87
C ARG A 303 -21.04 -23.70 3.87
N GLY A 304 -21.03 -22.39 3.65
CA GLY A 304 -21.87 -21.68 2.69
C GLY A 304 -21.45 -21.89 1.23
N GLY A 305 -20.21 -22.33 0.98
CA GLY A 305 -19.65 -22.52 -0.36
C GLY A 305 -19.46 -21.21 -1.12
N THR A 306 -19.05 -20.14 -0.43
CA THR A 306 -18.72 -18.87 -1.07
C THR A 306 -17.45 -18.98 -1.93
N SER A 307 -17.26 -18.02 -2.83
CA SER A 307 -16.03 -17.84 -3.61
C SER A 307 -15.54 -16.39 -3.52
N ASP A 308 -15.92 -15.71 -2.45
CA ASP A 308 -15.52 -14.33 -2.20
C ASP A 308 -14.05 -14.32 -1.77
N SER A 309 -13.25 -13.49 -2.43
CA SER A 309 -11.79 -13.44 -2.27
C SER A 309 -11.36 -12.99 -0.88
N VAL A 310 -12.23 -12.34 -0.10
CA VAL A 310 -11.93 -11.99 1.30
C VAL A 310 -11.67 -13.23 2.18
N TYR A 311 -12.20 -14.40 1.78
CA TYR A 311 -12.01 -15.67 2.50
C TYR A 311 -10.94 -16.58 1.87
N ASP A 312 -10.34 -16.20 0.75
CA ASP A 312 -9.25 -16.94 0.06
C ASP A 312 -7.91 -16.44 0.60
N LEU A 313 -7.50 -16.99 1.74
CA LEU A 313 -6.33 -16.55 2.49
C LEU A 313 -5.03 -17.19 1.97
N ASN A 314 -5.14 -18.34 1.29
CA ASN A 314 -3.98 -19.03 0.72
C ASN A 314 -3.70 -18.66 -0.76
N GLY A 315 -4.62 -17.94 -1.41
CA GLY A 315 -4.48 -17.41 -2.76
C GLY A 315 -4.67 -18.45 -3.88
N ASP A 316 -5.32 -19.59 -3.60
CA ASP A 316 -5.55 -20.66 -4.57
C ASP A 316 -6.87 -20.52 -5.36
N SER A 317 -7.60 -19.42 -5.13
CA SER A 317 -8.91 -19.12 -5.72
C SER A 317 -10.05 -20.03 -5.25
N ALA A 318 -9.88 -20.77 -4.15
CA ALA A 318 -10.90 -21.64 -3.58
C ALA A 318 -11.01 -21.51 -2.06
N VAL A 319 -12.16 -21.02 -1.59
CA VAL A 319 -12.47 -20.92 -0.15
C VAL A 319 -12.74 -22.30 0.43
N THR A 320 -11.76 -22.86 1.13
CA THR A 320 -11.74 -24.22 1.67
C THR A 320 -11.13 -24.29 3.08
N ASP A 321 -11.08 -25.49 3.66
CA ASP A 321 -10.40 -25.71 4.95
C ASP A 321 -8.92 -25.30 4.92
N ALA A 322 -8.29 -25.24 3.73
CA ALA A 322 -6.92 -24.77 3.59
C ALA A 322 -6.77 -23.27 3.97
N ASP A 323 -7.79 -22.45 3.74
CA ASP A 323 -7.81 -21.06 4.19
C ASP A 323 -7.96 -20.95 5.70
N ARG A 324 -8.77 -21.84 6.31
CA ARG A 324 -8.89 -21.90 7.77
C ARG A 324 -7.58 -22.34 8.41
N GLU A 325 -6.86 -23.28 7.78
CA GLU A 325 -5.53 -23.67 8.23
C GLU A 325 -4.53 -22.50 8.13
N GLU A 326 -4.61 -21.68 7.07
CA GLU A 326 -3.80 -20.46 6.92
C GLU A 326 -4.10 -19.44 8.04
N LEU A 327 -5.38 -19.17 8.29
CA LEU A 327 -5.84 -18.26 9.35
C LEU A 327 -5.32 -18.69 10.72
N VAL A 328 -5.50 -19.95 11.09
CA VAL A 328 -5.16 -20.44 12.44
C VAL A 328 -3.65 -20.61 12.60
N ASN A 329 -2.98 -21.27 11.65
CA ASN A 329 -1.59 -21.68 11.85
C ASN A 329 -0.58 -20.59 11.53
N ASN A 330 -0.86 -19.74 10.53
CA ASN A 330 0.13 -18.81 9.99
C ASN A 330 -0.19 -17.38 10.38
N ILE A 331 -1.45 -16.96 10.24
CA ILE A 331 -1.89 -15.59 10.55
C ILE A 331 -2.01 -15.37 12.06
N LEU A 332 -2.89 -16.13 12.74
CA LEU A 332 -3.04 -16.07 14.20
C LEU A 332 -1.84 -16.70 14.94
N ASN A 333 -1.06 -17.52 14.22
CA ASN A 333 0.07 -18.28 14.75
C ASN A 333 -0.30 -19.02 16.05
N THR A 334 -1.37 -19.82 15.97
CA THR A 334 -1.81 -20.69 17.05
C THR A 334 -2.12 -22.12 16.56
N TYR A 335 -2.68 -22.96 17.43
CA TYR A 335 -3.02 -24.35 17.17
C TYR A 335 -4.53 -24.54 17.00
N ILE A 336 -4.89 -25.51 16.16
CA ILE A 336 -6.24 -26.08 16.21
C ILE A 336 -6.46 -26.70 17.58
N GLY A 337 -7.44 -26.17 18.32
CA GLY A 337 -7.73 -26.53 19.71
C GLY A 337 -7.52 -25.40 20.73
N ASP A 338 -6.72 -24.38 20.40
CA ASP A 338 -6.52 -23.20 21.28
C ASP A 338 -7.76 -22.31 21.24
N SER A 339 -8.66 -22.49 22.20
CA SER A 339 -9.99 -21.88 22.21
C SER A 339 -9.99 -20.47 22.76
N ASN A 340 -8.93 -20.07 23.47
CA ASN A 340 -8.81 -18.75 24.06
C ASN A 340 -7.77 -17.85 23.33
N LEU A 341 -7.11 -18.39 22.31
CA LEU A 341 -6.11 -17.75 21.46
C LEU A 341 -4.88 -17.25 22.23
N ASP A 342 -4.48 -17.93 23.31
CA ASP A 342 -3.27 -17.63 24.09
C ASP A 342 -1.98 -18.24 23.51
N LYS A 343 -2.08 -18.83 22.31
CA LYS A 343 -1.01 -19.44 21.49
C LYS A 343 -0.54 -20.80 21.98
N GLN A 344 -1.28 -21.44 22.86
CA GLN A 344 -1.02 -22.80 23.34
C GLN A 344 -2.32 -23.60 23.29
N PHE A 345 -2.21 -24.89 22.98
CA PHE A 345 -3.35 -25.81 23.13
C PHE A 345 -3.08 -26.73 24.31
N ASP A 346 -3.74 -26.48 25.44
CA ASP A 346 -3.54 -27.20 26.69
C ASP A 346 -4.85 -27.49 27.45
N SER A 347 -4.74 -27.96 28.70
CA SER A 347 -5.91 -28.26 29.54
C SER A 347 -6.82 -27.06 29.83
N GLY A 348 -6.32 -25.82 29.74
CA GLY A 348 -7.06 -24.58 29.89
C GLY A 348 -8.11 -24.38 28.79
N ASP A 349 -7.81 -24.78 27.56
CA ASP A 349 -8.76 -24.76 26.44
C ASP A 349 -9.92 -25.70 26.68
N PHE A 350 -9.63 -26.93 27.15
CA PHE A 350 -10.68 -27.86 27.53
C PHE A 350 -11.57 -27.30 28.64
N VAL A 351 -10.99 -26.63 29.64
CA VAL A 351 -11.78 -25.97 30.68
C VAL A 351 -12.68 -24.88 30.08
N ALA A 352 -12.19 -24.09 29.12
CA ALA A 352 -12.97 -23.06 28.45
C ALA A 352 -14.17 -23.64 27.70
N VAL A 353 -13.95 -24.60 26.80
CA VAL A 353 -15.02 -25.18 25.95
C VAL A 353 -16.02 -26.02 26.75
N PHE A 354 -15.57 -26.80 27.75
CA PHE A 354 -16.51 -27.53 28.61
C PHE A 354 -17.30 -26.63 29.55
N SER A 355 -16.80 -25.42 29.86
CA SER A 355 -17.56 -24.42 30.61
C SER A 355 -18.69 -23.78 29.77
N ALA A 356 -18.56 -23.76 28.44
CA ALA A 356 -19.62 -23.34 27.53
C ALA A 356 -20.79 -24.33 27.50
N GLY A 357 -20.52 -25.62 27.74
CA GLY A 357 -21.54 -26.65 27.93
C GLY A 357 -22.22 -27.13 26.64
N GLN A 358 -21.56 -26.97 25.49
CA GLN A 358 -22.09 -27.32 24.17
C GLN A 358 -21.65 -28.71 23.67
N TYR A 359 -20.74 -29.38 24.39
CA TYR A 359 -20.27 -30.71 24.00
C TYR A 359 -21.41 -31.73 23.90
N GLU A 360 -21.66 -32.26 22.69
CA GLU A 360 -22.67 -33.29 22.43
C GLU A 360 -24.06 -32.90 22.99
N ASP A 361 -24.43 -31.62 22.94
CA ASP A 361 -25.68 -31.10 23.51
C ASP A 361 -26.91 -31.35 22.62
N GLY A 362 -26.68 -31.73 21.36
CA GLY A 362 -27.70 -32.02 20.35
C GLY A 362 -28.37 -30.79 19.73
N ILE A 363 -27.79 -29.60 19.86
CA ILE A 363 -28.27 -28.34 19.27
C ILE A 363 -27.36 -27.96 18.10
N ALA A 364 -27.80 -28.31 16.89
CA ALA A 364 -27.03 -28.05 15.66
C ALA A 364 -26.70 -26.54 15.45
N GLY A 365 -25.44 -26.26 15.12
CA GLY A 365 -24.95 -24.95 14.69
C GLY A 365 -24.85 -23.92 15.81
N ASN A 366 -24.68 -24.35 17.07
CA ASN A 366 -24.65 -23.45 18.22
C ASN A 366 -23.24 -23.16 18.77
N SER A 367 -22.21 -23.78 18.18
CA SER A 367 -20.83 -23.71 18.63
C SER A 367 -19.99 -22.88 17.65
N GLY A 368 -19.13 -22.02 18.21
CA GLY A 368 -18.02 -21.39 17.50
C GLY A 368 -16.69 -21.89 18.04
N TRP A 369 -15.59 -21.33 17.55
CA TRP A 369 -14.21 -21.72 17.88
C TRP A 369 -13.96 -21.74 19.39
N GLY A 370 -14.31 -20.66 20.08
CA GLY A 370 -14.14 -20.53 21.53
C GLY A 370 -15.06 -21.44 22.36
N GLN A 371 -16.03 -22.09 21.72
CA GLN A 371 -16.91 -23.08 22.36
C GLN A 371 -16.60 -24.53 21.95
N GLY A 372 -15.66 -24.73 21.01
CA GLY A 372 -15.12 -26.04 20.67
C GLY A 372 -15.34 -26.51 19.22
N ASP A 373 -15.93 -25.68 18.34
CA ASP A 373 -16.04 -25.98 16.88
C ASP A 373 -14.66 -25.82 16.21
N TRP A 374 -13.77 -26.79 16.42
CA TRP A 374 -12.41 -26.78 15.90
C TRP A 374 -12.31 -27.38 14.50
N ASN A 375 -13.34 -28.12 14.08
CA ASN A 375 -13.43 -28.68 12.73
C ASN A 375 -14.21 -27.78 11.75
N GLY A 376 -14.95 -26.79 12.26
CA GLY A 376 -15.67 -25.80 11.46
C GLY A 376 -17.02 -26.31 10.93
N ASP A 377 -17.68 -27.27 11.56
CA ASP A 377 -19.01 -27.77 11.17
C ASP A 377 -20.18 -27.08 11.91
N GLY A 378 -19.88 -26.30 12.94
CA GLY A 378 -20.82 -25.50 13.73
C GLY A 378 -21.27 -26.17 15.02
N ASP A 379 -20.75 -27.35 15.35
CA ASP A 379 -21.07 -28.13 16.55
C ASP A 379 -19.79 -28.43 17.34
N PHE A 380 -19.91 -28.63 18.66
CA PHE A 380 -18.82 -29.14 19.49
C PHE A 380 -19.07 -30.60 19.84
N ASP A 381 -18.39 -31.52 19.15
CA ASP A 381 -18.55 -32.96 19.34
C ASP A 381 -17.22 -33.74 19.27
N SER A 382 -17.30 -35.06 19.18
CA SER A 382 -16.09 -35.89 19.10
C SER A 382 -15.22 -35.67 17.85
N GLY A 383 -15.78 -35.11 16.78
CA GLY A 383 -15.10 -34.71 15.55
C GLY A 383 -14.08 -33.60 15.77
N ASP A 384 -14.37 -32.63 16.63
CA ASP A 384 -13.45 -31.54 16.99
C ASP A 384 -12.20 -32.05 17.70
N PHE A 385 -12.38 -33.03 18.59
CA PHE A 385 -11.22 -33.69 19.21
C PHE A 385 -10.37 -34.40 18.16
N VAL A 386 -10.98 -35.07 17.18
CA VAL A 386 -10.24 -35.71 16.10
C VAL A 386 -9.46 -34.68 15.30
N ALA A 387 -10.06 -33.54 14.95
CA ALA A 387 -9.40 -32.45 14.23
C ALA A 387 -8.21 -31.89 15.04
N ALA A 388 -8.43 -31.46 16.27
CA ALA A 388 -7.40 -30.84 17.12
C ALA A 388 -6.25 -31.80 17.47
N PHE A 389 -6.54 -33.07 17.80
CA PHE A 389 -5.48 -34.04 18.08
C PHE A 389 -4.73 -34.50 16.82
N SER A 390 -5.39 -34.51 15.66
CA SER A 390 -4.71 -34.81 14.39
C SER A 390 -3.78 -33.68 13.97
N ALA A 391 -4.10 -32.43 14.32
CA ALA A 391 -3.23 -31.27 14.12
C ALA A 391 -1.97 -31.29 15.01
N GLY A 392 -1.99 -32.03 16.12
CA GLY A 392 -0.80 -32.32 16.92
C GLY A 392 -0.31 -31.20 17.84
N GLY A 393 -1.13 -30.19 18.13
CA GLY A 393 -0.77 -29.03 18.96
C GLY A 393 -0.85 -29.25 20.47
N TYR A 394 -1.54 -30.30 20.94
CA TYR A 394 -1.84 -30.48 22.36
C TYR A 394 -0.58 -30.67 23.21
N GLU A 395 -0.41 -29.83 24.23
CA GLU A 395 0.76 -29.82 25.13
C GLU A 395 2.10 -29.65 24.38
N ALA A 396 2.08 -29.08 23.16
CA ALA A 396 3.30 -28.72 22.42
C ALA A 396 4.00 -27.47 23.00
N GLY A 397 3.30 -26.75 23.89
CA GLY A 397 3.72 -25.49 24.49
C GLY A 397 3.31 -24.26 23.64
N PRO A 398 3.56 -23.04 24.14
CA PRO A 398 3.22 -21.83 23.40
C PRO A 398 3.99 -21.72 22.10
N ARG A 399 3.32 -21.34 21.01
CA ARG A 399 4.02 -20.90 19.79
C ARG A 399 4.82 -19.65 20.13
N ALA A 400 6.08 -19.64 19.72
CA ALA A 400 6.87 -18.43 19.79
C ALA A 400 6.14 -17.35 18.99
N ALA A 401 6.06 -16.14 19.55
CA ALA A 401 5.75 -14.98 18.73
C ALA A 401 6.69 -15.03 17.53
N VAL A 402 6.14 -14.93 16.31
CA VAL A 402 6.96 -14.80 15.12
C VAL A 402 7.80 -13.55 15.37
N ALA A 403 9.09 -13.75 15.67
CA ALA A 403 9.98 -12.63 15.82
C ALA A 403 9.99 -11.96 14.45
N ALA A 404 9.60 -10.68 14.40
CA ALA A 404 10.06 -9.81 13.33
C ALA A 404 11.56 -10.11 13.17
N VAL A 405 11.94 -10.55 11.97
CA VAL A 405 13.29 -11.01 11.66
C VAL A 405 14.28 -10.05 12.32
N PRO A 406 15.10 -10.48 13.29
CA PRO A 406 16.02 -9.57 13.94
C PRO A 406 16.92 -8.98 12.86
N GLU A 407 16.82 -7.67 12.64
CA GLU A 407 17.79 -6.97 11.83
C GLU A 407 19.19 -7.39 12.32
N PRO A 408 20.09 -7.76 11.39
CA PRO A 408 21.39 -8.31 11.75
C PRO A 408 22.03 -7.32 12.70
N SER A 409 22.33 -7.78 13.93
CA SER A 409 22.70 -6.91 15.04
C SER A 409 23.93 -6.07 14.67
N SER A 410 23.72 -4.86 14.17
CA SER A 410 24.76 -3.93 13.72
C SER A 410 25.74 -3.63 14.85
N LEU A 411 25.26 -3.74 16.10
CA LEU A 411 26.04 -3.67 17.33
C LEU A 411 27.12 -4.77 17.46
N LEU A 412 26.89 -5.97 16.93
CA LEU A 412 27.87 -7.06 16.93
C LEU A 412 28.99 -6.77 15.91
N LEU A 413 28.64 -6.22 14.75
CA LEU A 413 29.62 -5.77 13.74
C LEU A 413 30.44 -4.58 14.24
N ILE A 414 29.82 -3.63 14.95
CA ILE A 414 30.52 -2.50 15.59
C ILE A 414 31.45 -3.00 16.71
N ALA A 415 31.01 -3.95 17.54
CA ALA A 415 31.85 -4.52 18.60
C ALA A 415 33.06 -5.30 18.03
N LEU A 416 32.87 -6.05 16.96
CA LEU A 416 33.94 -6.76 16.25
C LEU A 416 34.88 -5.79 15.52
N GLY A 417 34.35 -4.73 14.92
CA GLY A 417 35.11 -3.64 14.31
C GLY A 417 35.97 -2.89 15.34
N ALA A 418 35.41 -2.55 16.49
CA ALA A 418 36.12 -1.89 17.58
C ALA A 418 37.25 -2.77 18.16
N LEU A 419 37.03 -4.08 18.31
CA LEU A 419 38.06 -5.04 18.72
C LEU A 419 39.18 -5.19 17.68
N GLY A 420 38.83 -5.13 16.39
CA GLY A 420 39.79 -5.10 15.28
C GLY A 420 40.69 -3.86 15.31
N LEU A 421 40.10 -2.68 15.57
CA LEU A 421 40.81 -1.40 15.67
C LEU A 421 41.71 -1.29 16.92
N VAL A 422 41.32 -1.91 18.04
CA VAL A 422 42.18 -1.97 19.24
C VAL A 422 43.38 -2.91 19.02
N ARG A 423 43.22 -3.97 18.21
CA ARG A 423 44.29 -4.92 17.90
C ARG A 423 45.27 -4.38 16.85
N SER A 424 44.81 -3.56 15.90
CA SER A 424 45.68 -2.92 14.90
C SER A 424 46.54 -1.80 15.48
N ARG A 425 46.14 -1.20 16.62
CA ARG A 425 46.94 -0.18 17.33
C ARG A 425 48.04 -0.73 18.25
N ARG A 426 48.12 -2.05 18.45
CA ARG A 426 49.10 -2.72 19.33
C ARG A 426 50.20 -3.49 18.58
N ARG A 427 50.24 -3.43 17.25
CA ARG A 427 51.37 -3.87 16.42
C ARG A 427 52.04 -2.64 15.82
#